data_AF-A0A4Q5QRQ2-F1
#
_entry.id   AF-A0A4Q5QRQ2-F1
#
_cell.length_a   1.000
_cell.length_b   1.000
_cell.length_c   1.000
_cell.angle_alpha   90.00
_cell.angle_beta   90.00
_cell.angle_gamma   90.00
#
_symmetry.space_group_name_H-M   'P 1'
#
loop_
_entity.id
_entity.type
_entity.pdbx_description
1 polymer ?
#
loop_
_entity_poly.entity_id
_entity_poly.type
_entity_poly.pdbx_seq_one_letter_code
_entity_poly.pdbx_strand_id
1 'polypeptide(L)'
;GFIETSFIFDCLDIKMPDFENNFHDEIEAFWHEPIYNMLYHNSGYGNTLNVWANIHGLFAVFAALTVRIVRCIQWVLQKMYALINKNYMALSREMEFHADAVAASVSGSQSLITALRRLDLADASYSMVLSKYNEFYKDKLVANNMYQDHQTVMHLIAKEHRLEIKDNIAIVNDAFLNERPQNRVNYKDQWASHPPVEERTKQLAQLKIVAEQNTQSAWTLFKDRDLLQQQLTKKIYDDVSIPEEATIVDAATFQSKYLEDQEAYRLPVVFSGFFDDREISAFDLDELVNYTDKHCPQLRWSELTSRENLTLPKKIIGLKSDIEILENIVNGHINVKSFDFDGQKYDVKHAVSIKEKLGEELDEAEKQLARADRDLVHFFYQLALKDSPESALKCKLQLQQYLELRQAATSFLALVNNTIELIAPFYSDENLTHETVTLIVTDLKSVK
;
A
#
# COMPACT_ATOMS: atom_id res chain seq x y z
N GLY A 1 15.59 9.19 2.90
CA GLY A 1 16.66 8.18 2.94
C GLY A 1 17.99 8.69 2.42
N PHE A 2 18.04 9.27 1.21
CA PHE A 2 19.30 9.53 0.51
C PHE A 2 20.11 10.78 0.90
N ILE A 3 19.56 11.69 1.71
CA ILE A 3 20.22 12.97 2.03
C ILE A 3 20.92 12.95 3.40
N GLU A 4 20.52 12.06 4.32
CA GLU A 4 21.06 12.04 5.69
C GLU A 4 22.39 11.28 5.81
N THR A 5 22.66 10.31 4.93
CA THR A 5 23.93 9.56 4.92
C THR A 5 25.09 10.38 4.33
N SER A 6 24.85 11.24 3.35
CA SER A 6 25.90 12.09 2.76
C SER A 6 26.40 13.19 3.70
N PHE A 7 25.54 13.71 4.59
CA PHE A 7 25.86 14.91 5.38
C PHE A 7 26.73 14.62 6.62
N ILE A 8 26.73 13.38 7.10
CA ILE A 8 27.50 12.96 8.29
C ILE A 8 28.99 12.77 7.96
N PHE A 9 29.33 12.40 6.73
CA PHE A 9 30.73 12.15 6.33
C PHE A 9 31.50 13.42 5.96
N ASP A 10 30.83 14.46 5.45
CA ASP A 10 31.47 15.73 5.09
C ASP A 10 31.96 16.55 6.31
N CYS A 11 31.40 16.30 7.50
CA CYS A 11 31.82 17.00 8.73
C CYS A 11 33.11 16.44 9.38
N LEU A 12 33.66 15.32 8.89
CA LEU A 12 34.78 14.62 9.55
C LEU A 12 36.14 14.72 8.83
N ASP A 13 36.27 15.45 7.73
CA ASP A 13 37.54 15.68 7.01
C ASP A 13 38.33 14.38 6.69
N ILE A 14 37.60 13.27 6.50
CA ILE A 14 38.16 11.99 6.07
C ILE A 14 38.08 11.96 4.55
N LYS A 15 39.20 12.24 3.86
CA LYS A 15 39.31 12.00 2.42
C LYS A 15 39.21 10.51 2.13
N MET A 16 38.08 10.06 1.60
CA MET A 16 38.01 8.79 0.88
C MET A 16 38.41 8.99 -0.58
N PRO A 17 39.11 8.02 -1.21
CA PRO A 17 39.31 8.01 -2.65
C PRO A 17 37.96 7.83 -3.34
N ASP A 18 37.75 8.55 -4.44
CA ASP A 18 36.61 8.39 -5.35
C ASP A 18 36.45 6.92 -5.74
N PHE A 19 35.40 6.23 -5.27
CA PHE A 19 34.65 5.16 -5.94
C PHE A 19 33.60 4.59 -4.95
N GLU A 20 32.36 4.46 -5.43
CA GLU A 20 31.28 3.60 -4.88
C GLU A 20 30.65 3.96 -3.52
N ASN A 21 29.62 4.80 -3.52
CA ASN A 21 28.70 4.95 -2.37
C ASN A 21 27.20 4.83 -2.74
N ASN A 22 26.90 4.10 -3.82
CA ASN A 22 25.54 3.59 -4.11
C ASN A 22 25.53 2.08 -4.38
N PHE A 23 26.61 1.40 -4.05
CA PHE A 23 26.83 0.07 -4.56
C PHE A 23 26.04 -1.01 -3.82
N HIS A 24 25.64 -0.86 -2.55
CA HIS A 24 25.13 -2.00 -1.79
C HIS A 24 23.68 -2.39 -2.13
N ASP A 25 22.75 -1.44 -2.20
CA ASP A 25 21.33 -1.72 -2.49
C ASP A 25 21.09 -2.02 -3.98
N GLU A 26 21.83 -1.35 -4.87
CA GLU A 26 21.79 -1.64 -6.31
C GLU A 26 22.48 -2.97 -6.64
N ILE A 27 23.57 -3.36 -5.95
CA ILE A 27 24.17 -4.71 -6.08
C ILE A 27 23.25 -5.78 -5.49
N GLU A 28 22.56 -5.53 -4.38
CA GLU A 28 21.64 -6.50 -3.81
C GLU A 28 20.55 -6.88 -4.80
N ALA A 29 19.86 -5.91 -5.41
CA ALA A 29 18.88 -6.18 -6.47
C ALA A 29 19.55 -6.77 -7.73
N PHE A 30 20.69 -6.24 -8.16
CA PHE A 30 21.36 -6.62 -9.40
C PHE A 30 22.00 -8.01 -9.39
N TRP A 31 22.39 -8.56 -8.22
CA TRP A 31 23.00 -9.90 -8.12
C TRP A 31 22.08 -10.96 -7.51
N HIS A 32 21.16 -10.60 -6.61
CA HIS A 32 20.24 -11.59 -6.05
C HIS A 32 19.22 -12.06 -7.07
N GLU A 33 18.64 -11.17 -7.86
CA GLU A 33 17.58 -11.51 -8.82
C GLU A 33 18.07 -12.47 -9.92
N PRO A 34 19.24 -12.27 -10.55
CA PRO A 34 19.75 -13.20 -11.57
C PRO A 34 20.21 -14.54 -11.02
N ILE A 35 20.86 -14.57 -9.84
CA ILE A 35 21.29 -15.83 -9.20
C ILE A 35 20.07 -16.61 -8.73
N TYR A 36 19.09 -15.94 -8.13
CA TYR A 36 17.83 -16.54 -7.73
C TYR A 36 17.05 -17.09 -8.92
N ASN A 37 16.87 -16.30 -9.99
CA ASN A 37 16.19 -16.75 -11.20
C ASN A 37 16.94 -17.90 -11.90
N MET A 38 18.27 -17.89 -11.93
CA MET A 38 19.06 -19.00 -12.46
C MET A 38 18.91 -20.29 -11.64
N LEU A 39 18.77 -20.17 -10.31
CA LEU A 39 18.64 -21.31 -9.39
C LEU A 39 17.21 -21.86 -9.27
N TYR A 40 16.19 -21.00 -9.37
CA TYR A 40 14.79 -21.35 -9.12
C TYR A 40 13.93 -21.35 -10.41
N HIS A 41 14.27 -20.56 -11.43
CA HIS A 41 13.51 -20.39 -12.68
C HIS A 41 14.38 -20.63 -13.94
N ASN A 42 14.91 -21.85 -14.11
CA ASN A 42 15.65 -22.23 -15.33
C ASN A 42 14.83 -23.18 -16.22
N SER A 43 13.81 -22.65 -16.89
CA SER A 43 12.99 -23.39 -17.88
C SER A 43 13.68 -23.53 -19.24
N GLY A 44 14.59 -22.61 -19.59
CA GLY A 44 15.28 -22.57 -20.88
C GLY A 44 16.19 -23.77 -21.15
N TYR A 45 16.94 -24.24 -20.15
CA TYR A 45 17.87 -25.37 -20.33
C TYR A 45 17.16 -26.74 -20.38
N GLY A 46 16.01 -26.86 -19.70
CA GLY A 46 15.17 -28.05 -19.77
C GLY A 46 14.46 -28.20 -21.13
N ASN A 47 13.99 -27.09 -21.70
CA ASN A 47 13.29 -27.08 -22.98
C ASN A 47 14.21 -27.39 -24.17
N THR A 48 15.45 -26.90 -24.18
CA THR A 48 16.43 -27.22 -25.24
C THR A 48 16.84 -28.70 -25.24
N LEU A 49 16.95 -29.32 -24.06
CA LEU A 49 17.26 -30.76 -23.94
C LEU A 49 16.08 -31.66 -24.33
N ASN A 50 14.83 -31.25 -24.07
CA ASN A 50 13.63 -31.97 -24.51
C ASN A 50 13.49 -31.99 -26.04
N VAL A 51 13.85 -30.91 -26.73
CA VAL A 51 13.86 -30.85 -28.21
C VAL A 51 14.89 -31.83 -28.80
N TRP A 52 16.04 -32.02 -28.15
CA TRP A 52 17.10 -32.94 -28.60
C TRP A 52 16.81 -34.41 -28.27
N ALA A 53 16.07 -34.69 -27.19
CA ALA A 53 15.67 -36.04 -26.81
C ALA A 53 14.71 -36.71 -27.83
N ASN A 54 13.96 -35.91 -28.61
CA ASN A 54 13.06 -36.40 -29.65
C ASN A 54 13.76 -36.83 -30.97
N ILE A 55 15.09 -36.65 -31.08
CA ILE A 55 15.84 -36.91 -32.32
C ILE A 55 16.43 -38.33 -32.37
N HIS A 56 16.70 -39.00 -31.23
CA HIS A 56 17.08 -40.42 -31.19
C HIS A 56 17.04 -41.03 -29.77
N GLY A 57 16.59 -42.28 -29.61
CA GLY A 57 16.39 -42.94 -28.30
C GLY A 57 17.66 -43.14 -27.43
N LEU A 58 18.86 -43.15 -28.05
CA LEU A 58 20.13 -43.23 -27.30
C LEU A 58 20.47 -41.88 -26.63
N PHE A 59 20.09 -40.75 -27.23
CA PHE A 59 20.31 -39.41 -26.68
C PHE A 59 19.37 -39.08 -25.51
N ALA A 60 18.18 -39.71 -25.46
CA ALA A 60 17.24 -39.53 -24.35
C ALA A 60 17.81 -39.99 -23.00
N VAL A 61 18.62 -41.05 -22.96
CA VAL A 61 19.25 -41.54 -21.72
C VAL A 61 20.34 -40.57 -21.22
N PHE A 62 21.18 -40.05 -22.12
CA PHE A 62 22.18 -39.05 -21.78
C PHE A 62 21.56 -37.70 -21.41
N ALA A 63 20.48 -37.30 -22.06
CA ALA A 63 19.70 -36.12 -21.69
C ALA A 63 19.09 -36.27 -20.29
N ALA A 64 18.46 -37.42 -19.99
CA ALA A 64 17.89 -37.69 -18.66
C ALA A 64 18.96 -37.70 -17.55
N LEU A 65 20.14 -38.24 -17.83
CA LEU A 65 21.28 -38.20 -16.90
C LEU A 65 21.79 -36.78 -16.69
N THR A 66 21.91 -36.00 -17.76
CA THR A 66 22.34 -34.58 -17.70
C THR A 66 21.36 -33.74 -16.90
N VAL A 67 20.04 -33.90 -17.14
CA VAL A 67 18.98 -33.24 -16.37
C VAL A 67 19.08 -33.59 -14.88
N ARG A 68 19.37 -34.86 -14.54
CA ARG A 68 19.57 -35.26 -13.14
C ARG A 68 20.79 -34.62 -12.49
N ILE A 69 21.91 -34.52 -13.21
CA ILE A 69 23.13 -33.87 -12.72
C ILE A 69 22.87 -32.37 -12.50
N VAL A 70 22.25 -31.70 -13.46
CA VAL A 70 21.89 -30.27 -13.35
C VAL A 70 20.96 -30.03 -12.16
N ARG A 71 19.91 -30.85 -11.98
CA ARG A 71 19.01 -30.75 -10.81
C ARG A 71 19.73 -30.97 -9.49
N CYS A 72 20.71 -31.88 -9.44
CA CYS A 72 21.53 -32.10 -8.26
C CYS A 72 22.39 -30.87 -7.93
N ILE A 73 23.07 -30.30 -8.93
CA ILE A 73 23.86 -29.07 -8.77
C ILE A 73 22.96 -27.91 -8.32
N GLN A 74 21.80 -27.72 -8.96
CA GLN A 74 20.82 -26.71 -8.56
C GLN A 74 20.36 -26.89 -7.12
N TRP A 75 20.07 -28.12 -6.69
CA TRP A 75 19.67 -28.40 -5.31
C TRP A 75 20.77 -28.03 -4.30
N VAL A 76 22.03 -28.35 -4.59
CA VAL A 76 23.18 -27.98 -3.74
C VAL A 76 23.32 -26.46 -3.69
N LEU A 77 23.26 -25.78 -4.83
CA LEU A 77 23.40 -24.32 -4.91
C LEU A 77 22.23 -23.60 -4.21
N GLN A 78 20.99 -24.09 -4.33
CA GLN A 78 19.84 -23.57 -3.59
C GLN A 78 20.01 -23.71 -2.06
N LYS A 79 20.62 -24.80 -1.60
CA LYS A 79 20.94 -25.00 -0.17
C LYS A 79 22.02 -24.04 0.31
N MET A 80 23.07 -23.83 -0.48
CA MET A 80 24.12 -22.85 -0.18
C MET A 80 23.58 -21.42 -0.18
N TYR A 81 22.78 -21.05 -1.19
CA TYR A 81 22.13 -19.75 -1.27
C TYR A 81 21.24 -19.49 -0.05
N ALA A 82 20.43 -20.46 0.35
CA ALA A 82 19.58 -20.33 1.55
C ALA A 82 20.37 -20.17 2.85
N LEU A 83 21.55 -20.79 2.97
CA LEU A 83 22.42 -20.66 4.14
C LEU A 83 23.07 -19.27 4.18
N ILE A 84 23.61 -18.81 3.05
CA ILE A 84 24.29 -17.51 2.93
C ILE A 84 23.27 -16.39 3.16
N ASN A 85 22.12 -16.44 2.51
CA ASN A 85 21.10 -15.40 2.62
C ASN A 85 20.55 -15.25 4.06
N LYS A 86 20.38 -16.36 4.79
CA LYS A 86 19.93 -16.30 6.20
C LYS A 86 20.95 -15.60 7.10
N ASN A 87 22.23 -15.88 6.91
CA ASN A 87 23.29 -15.22 7.68
C ASN A 87 23.45 -13.75 7.27
N TYR A 88 23.28 -13.46 5.98
CA TYR A 88 23.32 -12.11 5.43
C TYR A 88 22.20 -11.22 5.98
N MET A 89 20.96 -11.73 6.03
CA MET A 89 19.83 -11.00 6.62
C MET A 89 20.00 -10.73 8.12
N ALA A 90 20.54 -11.70 8.88
CA ALA A 90 20.85 -11.47 10.29
C ALA A 90 21.94 -10.40 10.46
N LEU A 91 22.98 -10.43 9.61
CA LEU A 91 24.04 -9.43 9.61
C LEU A 91 23.52 -8.05 9.22
N SER A 92 22.69 -7.94 8.17
CA SER A 92 22.11 -6.68 7.72
C SER A 92 21.24 -6.02 8.80
N ARG A 93 20.41 -6.82 9.50
CA ARG A 93 19.65 -6.33 10.66
C ARG A 93 20.56 -5.80 11.77
N GLU A 94 21.65 -6.50 12.10
CA GLU A 94 22.64 -6.02 13.08
C GLU A 94 23.36 -4.74 12.60
N MET A 95 23.66 -4.62 11.29
CA MET A 95 24.22 -3.40 10.72
C MET A 95 23.25 -2.22 10.84
N GLU A 96 21.95 -2.44 10.65
CA GLU A 96 20.93 -1.39 10.83
C GLU A 96 20.84 -0.95 12.29
N PHE A 97 20.82 -1.89 13.25
CA PHE A 97 20.84 -1.54 14.67
C PHE A 97 22.13 -0.83 15.08
N HIS A 98 23.26 -1.20 14.49
CA HIS A 98 24.53 -0.52 14.72
C HIS A 98 24.52 0.89 14.13
N ALA A 99 23.99 1.09 12.92
CA ALA A 99 23.82 2.41 12.31
C ALA A 99 22.90 3.29 13.17
N ASP A 100 21.81 2.74 13.67
CA ASP A 100 20.90 3.39 14.63
C ASP A 100 21.63 3.78 15.93
N ALA A 101 22.48 2.89 16.47
CA ALA A 101 23.26 3.19 17.65
C ALA A 101 24.28 4.32 17.41
N VAL A 102 24.95 4.33 16.26
CA VAL A 102 25.87 5.40 15.86
C VAL A 102 25.11 6.72 15.69
N ALA A 103 23.98 6.72 14.99
CA ALA A 103 23.15 7.91 14.82
C ALA A 103 22.60 8.43 16.17
N ALA A 104 22.21 7.53 17.07
CA ALA A 104 21.80 7.87 18.43
C ALA A 104 22.96 8.42 19.28
N SER A 105 24.20 8.01 19.03
CA SER A 105 25.37 8.57 19.74
C SER A 105 25.57 10.07 19.48
N VAL A 106 25.10 10.57 18.33
CA VAL A 106 25.15 11.99 17.96
C VAL A 106 23.85 12.72 18.31
N SER A 107 22.70 12.16 17.92
CA SER A 107 21.39 12.83 18.01
C SER A 107 20.62 12.55 19.29
N GLY A 108 21.03 11.54 20.07
CA GLY A 108 20.28 10.99 21.19
C GLY A 108 19.18 10.01 20.72
N SER A 109 18.91 8.99 21.53
CA SER A 109 17.90 7.96 21.22
C SER A 109 16.52 8.56 20.94
N GLN A 110 16.12 9.59 21.69
CA GLN A 110 14.77 10.15 21.59
C GLN A 110 14.53 10.89 20.26
N SER A 111 15.52 11.64 19.77
CA SER A 111 15.43 12.36 18.49
C SER A 111 15.22 11.37 17.34
N LEU A 112 16.01 10.30 17.34
CA LEU A 112 15.98 9.28 16.29
C LEU A 112 14.70 8.45 16.33
N ILE A 113 14.22 8.06 17.53
CA ILE A 113 12.90 7.41 17.68
C ILE A 113 11.80 8.28 17.10
N THR A 114 11.81 9.58 17.40
CA THR A 114 10.79 10.51 16.91
C THR A 114 10.90 10.70 15.39
N ALA A 115 12.11 10.69 14.82
CA ALA A 115 12.31 10.73 13.38
C ALA A 115 11.76 9.48 12.68
N LEU A 116 12.14 8.28 13.14
CA LEU A 116 11.69 7.01 12.56
C LEU A 116 10.17 6.89 12.58
N ARG A 117 9.52 7.23 13.70
CA ARG A 117 8.05 7.15 13.83
C ARG A 117 7.30 8.08 12.88
N ARG A 118 7.93 9.17 12.41
CA ARG A 118 7.30 10.12 11.47
C ARG A 118 7.48 9.74 10.01
N LEU A 119 8.34 8.77 9.68
CA LEU A 119 8.66 8.44 8.29
C LEU A 119 7.40 8.09 7.50
N ASP A 120 6.55 7.22 8.02
CA ASP A 120 5.31 6.81 7.35
C ASP A 120 4.32 7.96 7.16
N LEU A 121 4.21 8.86 8.14
CA LEU A 121 3.37 10.05 8.02
C LEU A 121 3.93 10.99 6.95
N ALA A 122 5.25 11.17 6.93
CA ALA A 122 5.93 12.00 5.95
C ALA A 122 5.80 11.42 4.54
N ASP A 123 5.96 10.11 4.36
CA ASP A 123 5.85 9.43 3.07
C ASP A 123 4.42 9.47 2.51
N ALA A 124 3.42 9.20 3.36
CA ALA A 124 2.02 9.35 2.99
C ALA A 124 1.69 10.80 2.57
N SER A 125 2.16 11.78 3.35
CA SER A 125 1.95 13.20 3.03
C SER A 125 2.65 13.60 1.74
N TYR A 126 3.84 13.06 1.47
CA TYR A 126 4.59 13.29 0.24
C TYR A 126 3.82 12.78 -0.97
N SER A 127 3.33 11.54 -0.89
CA SER A 127 2.53 10.92 -1.95
C SER A 127 1.25 11.71 -2.23
N MET A 128 0.57 12.21 -1.19
CA MET A 128 -0.62 13.04 -1.34
C MET A 128 -0.33 14.39 -2.01
N VAL A 129 0.79 15.05 -1.66
CA VAL A 129 1.22 16.30 -2.33
C VAL A 129 1.49 16.05 -3.81
N LEU A 130 2.22 14.99 -4.15
CA LEU A 130 2.49 14.66 -5.55
C LEU A 130 1.21 14.32 -6.33
N SER A 131 0.28 13.60 -5.71
CA SER A 131 -1.02 13.34 -6.32
C SER A 131 -1.77 14.64 -6.60
N LYS A 132 -1.73 15.59 -5.65
CA LYS A 132 -2.32 16.91 -5.83
C LYS A 132 -1.64 17.72 -6.93
N TYR A 133 -0.32 17.60 -7.08
CA TYR A 133 0.42 18.24 -8.17
C TYR A 133 0.02 17.69 -9.54
N ASN A 134 -0.26 16.38 -9.65
CA ASN A 134 -0.77 15.78 -10.88
C ASN A 134 -2.15 16.31 -11.27
N GLU A 135 -2.99 16.65 -10.29
CA GLU A 135 -4.27 17.34 -10.55
C GLU A 135 -4.05 18.78 -10.99
N PHE A 136 -3.23 19.54 -10.26
CA PHE A 136 -2.84 20.90 -10.63
C PHE A 136 -2.30 20.99 -12.05
N TYR A 137 -1.48 20.03 -12.45
CA TYR A 137 -0.96 19.97 -13.81
C TYR A 137 -2.06 19.93 -14.88
N LYS A 138 -3.17 19.19 -14.65
CA LYS A 138 -4.32 19.15 -15.57
C LYS A 138 -5.00 20.52 -15.72
N ASP A 139 -4.96 21.32 -14.65
CA ASP A 139 -5.54 22.66 -14.58
C ASP A 139 -4.53 23.76 -14.95
N LYS A 140 -3.33 23.40 -15.45
CA LYS A 140 -2.23 24.32 -15.75
C LYS A 140 -1.79 25.13 -14.52
N LEU A 141 -1.78 24.47 -13.37
CA LEU A 141 -1.28 24.99 -12.10
C LEU A 141 0.04 24.30 -11.74
N VAL A 142 0.98 25.06 -11.16
CA VAL A 142 2.29 24.55 -10.73
C VAL A 142 2.59 25.08 -9.34
N ALA A 143 2.85 24.20 -8.38
CA ALA A 143 3.16 24.61 -7.03
C ALA A 143 4.60 25.11 -6.90
N ASN A 144 4.81 26.12 -6.04
CA ASN A 144 6.12 26.76 -5.90
C ASN A 144 7.04 26.12 -4.85
N ASN A 145 6.48 25.45 -3.84
CA ASN A 145 7.25 24.99 -2.68
C ASN A 145 6.63 23.75 -2.03
N MET A 146 7.14 22.58 -2.45
CA MET A 146 6.69 21.28 -1.95
C MET A 146 6.90 21.09 -0.45
N TYR A 147 7.85 21.79 0.16
CA TYR A 147 8.13 21.62 1.59
C TYR A 147 7.06 22.27 2.47
N GLN A 148 6.52 23.41 2.04
CA GLN A 148 5.40 24.07 2.72
C GLN A 148 4.10 23.28 2.52
N ASP A 149 3.89 22.77 1.31
CA ASP A 149 2.72 21.96 0.96
C ASP A 149 2.74 20.61 1.71
N HIS A 150 3.91 19.96 1.79
CA HIS A 150 4.14 18.74 2.56
C HIS A 150 3.89 18.94 4.05
N GLN A 151 4.41 20.02 4.63
CA GLN A 151 4.15 20.35 6.03
C GLN A 151 2.66 20.61 6.29
N THR A 152 1.99 21.27 5.35
CA THR A 152 0.54 21.52 5.42
C THR A 152 -0.23 20.21 5.48
N VAL A 153 0.04 19.28 4.56
CA VAL A 153 -0.62 17.97 4.54
C VAL A 153 -0.30 17.16 5.81
N MET A 154 0.96 17.13 6.26
CA MET A 154 1.34 16.46 7.51
C MET A 154 0.54 17.00 8.71
N HIS A 155 0.34 18.32 8.80
CA HIS A 155 -0.44 18.94 9.88
C HIS A 155 -1.94 18.66 9.76
N LEU A 156 -2.47 18.55 8.54
CA LEU A 156 -3.87 18.18 8.33
C LEU A 156 -4.15 16.75 8.78
N ILE A 157 -3.33 15.78 8.34
CA ILE A 157 -3.44 14.39 8.77
C ILE A 157 -3.24 14.29 10.29
N ALA A 158 -2.27 15.01 10.85
CA ALA A 158 -2.07 15.03 12.30
C ALA A 158 -3.32 15.53 13.04
N LYS A 159 -4.00 16.57 12.55
CA LYS A 159 -5.25 17.06 13.14
C LYS A 159 -6.40 16.06 13.01
N GLU A 160 -6.54 15.44 11.85
CA GLU A 160 -7.57 14.42 11.59
C GLU A 160 -7.46 13.24 12.56
N HIS A 161 -6.24 12.75 12.75
CA HIS A 161 -5.92 11.66 13.69
C HIS A 161 -5.68 12.14 15.12
N ARG A 162 -5.93 13.42 15.43
CA ARG A 162 -5.79 14.01 16.77
C ARG A 162 -4.40 13.82 17.39
N LEU A 163 -3.37 13.84 16.56
CA LEU A 163 -1.98 13.82 16.99
C LEU A 163 -1.60 15.17 17.58
N GLU A 164 -0.79 15.14 18.63
CA GLU A 164 -0.17 16.35 19.16
C GLU A 164 0.80 16.92 18.13
N ILE A 165 0.69 18.22 17.84
CA ILE A 165 1.69 18.95 17.07
C ILE A 165 2.46 19.81 18.06
N LYS A 166 3.74 19.50 18.24
CA LYS A 166 4.64 20.22 19.14
C LYS A 166 5.81 20.76 18.32
N ASP A 167 6.11 22.05 18.47
CA ASP A 167 7.20 22.72 17.74
C ASP A 167 7.10 22.54 16.20
N ASN A 168 5.87 22.59 15.66
CA ASN A 168 5.54 22.33 14.24
C ASN A 168 5.81 20.89 13.75
N ILE A 169 6.02 19.95 14.66
CA ILE A 169 6.26 18.54 14.37
C ILE A 169 5.12 17.69 14.92
N ALA A 170 4.55 16.84 14.08
CA ALA A 170 3.55 15.86 14.51
C ALA A 170 4.21 14.76 15.37
N ILE A 171 3.67 14.53 16.56
CA ILE A 171 4.13 13.49 17.48
C ILE A 171 3.34 12.22 17.20
N VAL A 172 3.96 11.31 16.44
CA VAL A 172 3.38 10.01 16.10
C VAL A 172 3.47 9.08 17.31
N ASN A 173 2.32 8.64 17.79
CA ASN A 173 2.17 7.70 18.89
C ASN A 173 1.76 6.31 18.38
N ASP A 174 1.81 5.31 19.26
CA ASP A 174 1.48 3.94 18.89
C ASP A 174 0.00 3.79 18.49
N ALA A 175 -0.90 4.66 18.98
CA ALA A 175 -2.31 4.63 18.59
C ALA A 175 -2.48 4.92 17.09
N PHE A 176 -1.78 5.91 16.56
CA PHE A 176 -1.76 6.21 15.12
C PHE A 176 -1.24 5.05 14.27
N LEU A 177 -0.14 4.42 14.71
CA LEU A 177 0.46 3.28 14.02
C LEU A 177 -0.49 2.05 14.01
N ASN A 178 -1.27 1.89 15.08
CA ASN A 178 -2.24 0.80 15.23
C ASN A 178 -3.64 1.08 14.63
N GLU A 179 -3.93 2.32 14.21
CA GLU A 179 -5.20 2.70 13.56
C GLU A 179 -5.29 2.22 12.10
N ARG A 180 -4.14 1.89 11.50
CA ARG A 180 -4.07 1.32 10.16
C ARG A 180 -4.49 -0.14 10.20
N PRO A 181 -5.17 -0.67 9.16
CA PRO A 181 -5.31 -2.11 9.01
C PRO A 181 -3.91 -2.68 8.90
N GLN A 182 -3.40 -3.30 9.96
CA GLN A 182 -2.21 -4.10 9.87
C GLN A 182 -2.61 -5.37 9.10
N ASN A 183 -1.97 -5.59 7.96
CA ASN A 183 -2.02 -6.88 7.31
C ASN A 183 -1.54 -7.90 8.33
N ARG A 184 -2.42 -8.83 8.71
CA ARG A 184 -2.09 -9.88 9.67
C ARG A 184 -1.10 -10.85 9.05
N VAL A 185 -1.10 -10.95 7.71
CA VAL A 185 -0.15 -11.74 6.94
C VAL A 185 1.00 -10.85 6.50
N ASN A 186 2.20 -11.13 7.00
CA ASN A 186 3.42 -10.46 6.57
C ASN A 186 4.44 -11.44 5.99
N TYR A 187 4.81 -11.22 4.75
CA TYR A 187 5.84 -11.97 4.04
C TYR A 187 7.06 -11.11 3.67
N LYS A 188 6.90 -9.77 3.64
CA LYS A 188 7.94 -8.81 3.25
C LYS A 188 8.97 -8.61 4.35
N ASP A 189 8.58 -8.71 5.62
CA ASP A 189 9.52 -8.60 6.74
C ASP A 189 10.54 -9.75 6.80
N GLN A 190 10.33 -10.81 6.01
CA GLN A 190 11.30 -11.89 5.85
C GLN A 190 12.39 -11.56 4.82
N TRP A 191 12.22 -10.50 4.03
CA TRP A 191 13.15 -9.99 3.01
C TRP A 191 13.47 -8.50 3.13
N ALA A 192 12.85 -7.79 4.08
CA ALA A 192 13.20 -6.41 4.38
C ALA A 192 14.68 -6.36 4.76
N SER A 193 15.45 -5.60 3.98
CA SER A 193 16.85 -5.27 4.28
C SER A 193 16.96 -4.58 5.65
N HIS A 194 15.88 -3.95 6.13
CA HIS A 194 15.83 -3.26 7.41
C HIS A 194 14.78 -3.88 8.37
N PRO A 195 15.04 -3.91 9.69
CA PRO A 195 14.05 -4.29 10.69
C PRO A 195 12.84 -3.31 10.74
N PRO A 196 11.66 -3.75 11.20
CA PRO A 196 10.50 -2.88 11.41
C PRO A 196 10.78 -1.70 12.34
N VAL A 197 10.04 -0.59 12.15
CA VAL A 197 10.20 0.64 12.96
C VAL A 197 9.95 0.36 14.45
N GLU A 198 9.02 -0.52 14.81
CA GLU A 198 8.77 -0.91 16.19
C GLU A 198 9.98 -1.59 16.83
N GLU A 199 10.65 -2.48 16.08
CA GLU A 199 11.84 -3.19 16.54
C GLU A 199 13.02 -2.22 16.73
N ARG A 200 13.24 -1.34 15.73
CA ARG A 200 14.29 -0.30 15.78
C ARG A 200 14.08 0.69 16.92
N THR A 201 12.86 1.20 17.09
CA THR A 201 12.54 2.14 18.16
C THR A 201 12.67 1.50 19.55
N LYS A 202 12.33 0.21 19.69
CA LYS A 202 12.55 -0.55 20.93
C LYS A 202 14.04 -0.74 21.25
N GLN A 203 14.85 -1.07 20.25
CA GLN A 203 16.33 -1.14 20.38
C GLN A 203 16.90 0.22 20.80
N LEU A 204 16.55 1.29 20.09
CA LEU A 204 16.99 2.66 20.40
C LEU A 204 16.61 3.11 21.82
N ALA A 205 15.41 2.76 22.29
CA ALA A 205 14.95 3.07 23.63
C ALA A 205 15.79 2.35 24.71
N GLN A 206 16.34 1.18 24.40
CA GLN A 206 17.21 0.43 25.32
C GLN A 206 18.61 1.04 25.43
N LEU A 207 19.11 1.69 24.38
CA LEU A 207 20.42 2.37 24.39
C LEU A 207 20.46 3.52 25.40
N LYS A 208 19.32 4.20 25.64
CA LYS A 208 19.17 5.32 26.59
C LYS A 208 20.22 6.42 26.40
N ILE A 209 20.65 6.66 25.16
CA ILE A 209 21.62 7.70 24.86
C ILE A 209 20.90 9.05 24.92
N VAL A 210 21.40 9.93 25.78
CA VAL A 210 20.85 11.28 25.97
C VAL A 210 21.73 12.28 25.23
N ALA A 211 21.11 13.13 24.41
CA ALA A 211 21.74 14.26 23.75
C ALA A 211 20.86 15.50 23.89
N GLU A 212 21.46 16.68 23.69
CA GLU A 212 20.74 17.94 23.67
C GLU A 212 19.64 17.93 22.60
N GLN A 213 18.44 18.35 22.98
CA GLN A 213 17.30 18.41 22.07
C GLN A 213 17.18 19.83 21.51
N ASN A 214 17.32 19.97 20.20
CA ASN A 214 17.03 21.22 19.50
C ASN A 214 15.66 21.13 18.83
N THR A 215 14.74 22.00 19.23
CA THR A 215 13.36 22.05 18.69
C THR A 215 13.20 23.01 17.53
N GLN A 216 14.26 23.71 17.10
CA GLN A 216 14.24 24.54 15.91
C GLN A 216 14.13 23.67 14.66
N SER A 217 13.49 24.21 13.62
CA SER A 217 13.44 23.55 12.31
C SER A 217 14.84 23.35 11.75
N ALA A 218 15.15 22.16 11.23
CA ALA A 218 16.41 21.88 10.55
C ALA A 218 16.68 22.84 9.37
N TRP A 219 15.64 23.47 8.82
CA TRP A 219 15.78 24.50 7.79
C TRP A 219 16.56 25.74 8.25
N THR A 220 16.74 25.96 9.55
CA THR A 220 17.61 27.05 10.06
C THR A 220 19.09 26.79 9.79
N LEU A 221 19.49 25.58 9.41
CA LEU A 221 20.87 25.25 9.00
C LEU A 221 21.21 25.79 7.60
N PHE A 222 20.20 26.09 6.78
CA PHE A 222 20.39 26.53 5.40
C PHE A 222 20.20 28.04 5.25
N LYS A 223 21.06 28.67 4.43
CA LYS A 223 20.87 30.06 3.99
C LYS A 223 19.83 30.10 2.87
N ASP A 224 19.06 31.18 2.82
CA ASP A 224 18.04 31.42 1.79
C ASP A 224 17.11 30.21 1.57
N ARG A 225 16.66 29.60 2.69
CA ARG A 225 15.90 28.34 2.70
C ARG A 225 14.73 28.31 1.72
N ASP A 226 13.99 29.41 1.57
CA ASP A 226 12.81 29.47 0.71
C ASP A 226 13.22 29.35 -0.78
N LEU A 227 14.34 29.96 -1.16
CA LEU A 227 14.89 29.84 -2.51
C LEU A 227 15.38 28.42 -2.78
N LEU A 228 16.08 27.80 -1.82
CA LEU A 228 16.55 26.42 -1.95
C LEU A 228 15.38 25.44 -2.09
N GLN A 229 14.34 25.61 -1.27
CA GLN A 229 13.12 24.81 -1.34
C GLN A 229 12.43 24.94 -2.71
N GLN A 230 12.33 26.16 -3.25
CA GLN A 230 11.77 26.40 -4.59
C GLN A 230 12.62 25.76 -5.70
N GLN A 231 13.95 25.85 -5.60
CA GLN A 231 14.86 25.22 -6.57
C GLN A 231 14.76 23.70 -6.58
N LEU A 232 14.67 23.08 -5.39
CA LEU A 232 14.46 21.64 -5.25
C LEU A 232 13.05 21.23 -5.70
N THR A 233 12.03 22.05 -5.43
CA THR A 233 10.67 21.82 -5.94
C THR A 233 10.63 21.85 -7.47
N LYS A 234 11.39 22.75 -8.11
CA LYS A 234 11.48 22.80 -9.57
C LYS A 234 11.97 21.48 -10.17
N LYS A 235 12.85 20.75 -9.49
CA LYS A 235 13.35 19.44 -9.94
C LYS A 235 12.26 18.39 -10.11
N ILE A 236 11.16 18.50 -9.38
CA ILE A 236 10.00 17.61 -9.51
C ILE A 236 9.36 17.76 -10.90
N TYR A 237 9.52 18.93 -11.54
CA TYR A 237 8.92 19.26 -12.83
C TYR A 237 9.91 19.20 -14.00
N ASP A 238 11.18 18.83 -13.79
CA ASP A 238 12.23 18.91 -14.84
C ASP A 238 11.88 18.06 -16.08
N ASP A 239 11.21 16.92 -15.88
CA ASP A 239 10.79 15.99 -16.96
C ASP A 239 9.37 16.24 -17.49
N VAL A 240 8.73 17.34 -17.06
CA VAL A 240 7.33 17.65 -17.39
C VAL A 240 7.25 18.93 -18.23
N SER A 241 6.51 18.87 -19.35
CA SER A 241 6.28 20.05 -20.19
C SER A 241 5.23 20.96 -19.54
N ILE A 242 5.70 21.97 -18.80
CA ILE A 242 4.82 22.98 -18.19
C ILE A 242 4.37 23.98 -19.29
N PRO A 243 3.04 24.18 -19.48
CA PRO A 243 2.55 25.20 -20.41
C PRO A 243 3.03 26.61 -20.04
N GLU A 244 3.29 27.47 -21.02
CA GLU A 244 3.73 28.86 -20.77
C GLU A 244 2.70 29.68 -19.98
N GLU A 245 1.41 29.36 -20.12
CA GLU A 245 0.30 29.98 -19.39
C GLU A 245 0.08 29.42 -17.98
N ALA A 246 0.95 28.53 -17.50
CA ALA A 246 0.76 27.91 -16.19
C ALA A 246 0.82 28.94 -15.05
N THR A 247 -0.13 28.84 -14.12
CA THR A 247 -0.18 29.73 -12.96
C THR A 247 0.53 29.10 -11.77
N ILE A 248 1.39 29.88 -11.13
CA ILE A 248 2.10 29.45 -9.92
C ILE A 248 1.13 29.45 -8.73
N VAL A 249 1.10 28.33 -8.00
CA VAL A 249 0.34 28.15 -6.76
C VAL A 249 1.29 28.36 -5.57
N ASP A 250 0.91 29.25 -4.66
CA ASP A 250 1.58 29.43 -3.38
C ASP A 250 0.98 28.52 -2.29
N ALA A 251 1.66 28.44 -1.13
CA ALA A 251 1.24 27.54 -0.05
C ALA A 251 -0.18 27.84 0.48
N ALA A 252 -0.60 29.11 0.49
CA ALA A 252 -1.95 29.48 0.93
C ALA A 252 -3.01 28.98 -0.06
N THR A 253 -2.75 29.15 -1.36
CA THR A 253 -3.63 28.67 -2.43
C THR A 253 -3.65 27.14 -2.48
N PHE A 254 -2.49 26.48 -2.29
CA PHE A 254 -2.40 25.03 -2.15
C PHE A 254 -3.29 24.55 -1.00
N GLN A 255 -3.13 25.14 0.18
CA GLN A 255 -3.91 24.77 1.37
C GLN A 255 -5.41 24.94 1.14
N SER A 256 -5.85 26.06 0.55
CA SER A 256 -7.27 26.29 0.25
C SER A 256 -7.81 25.23 -0.68
N LYS A 257 -7.13 24.98 -1.81
CA LYS A 257 -7.55 23.99 -2.80
C LYS A 257 -7.60 22.58 -2.21
N TYR A 258 -6.56 22.19 -1.47
CA TYR A 258 -6.50 20.88 -0.83
C TYR A 258 -7.65 20.68 0.17
N LEU A 259 -7.97 21.69 0.98
CA LEU A 259 -9.09 21.65 1.91
C LEU A 259 -10.46 21.66 1.21
N GLU A 260 -10.60 22.43 0.12
CA GLU A 260 -11.82 22.47 -0.67
C GLU A 260 -12.18 21.09 -1.23
N ASP A 261 -11.18 20.34 -1.74
CA ASP A 261 -11.42 18.99 -2.23
C ASP A 261 -11.82 18.05 -1.08
N GLN A 262 -11.13 18.13 0.06
CA GLN A 262 -11.48 17.30 1.20
C GLN A 262 -12.90 17.58 1.70
N GLU A 263 -13.29 18.85 1.82
CA GLU A 263 -14.64 19.22 2.27
C GLU A 263 -15.72 18.90 1.23
N ALA A 264 -15.42 18.94 -0.06
CA ALA A 264 -16.38 18.59 -1.12
C ALA A 264 -16.88 17.14 -1.02
N TYR A 265 -16.03 16.23 -0.53
CA TYR A 265 -16.33 14.80 -0.40
C TYR A 265 -16.46 14.34 1.06
N ARG A 266 -16.39 15.25 2.03
CA ARG A 266 -16.41 14.92 3.45
C ARG A 266 -17.78 14.44 3.91
N LEU A 267 -17.85 13.21 4.40
CA LEU A 267 -19.05 12.69 5.05
C LEU A 267 -19.10 13.11 6.54
N PRO A 268 -20.30 13.20 7.14
CA PRO A 268 -20.44 13.58 8.53
C PRO A 268 -19.65 12.67 9.49
N VAL A 269 -18.92 13.29 10.42
CA VAL A 269 -18.03 12.61 11.40
C VAL A 269 -18.75 11.52 12.21
N VAL A 270 -20.07 11.62 12.36
CA VAL A 270 -20.89 10.63 13.06
C VAL A 270 -20.83 9.23 12.42
N PHE A 271 -20.48 9.14 11.13
CA PHE A 271 -20.28 7.88 10.43
C PHE A 271 -18.86 7.31 10.59
N SER A 272 -17.92 8.06 11.16
CA SER A 272 -16.54 7.62 11.41
C SER A 272 -15.86 6.95 10.19
N GLY A 273 -16.15 7.46 8.99
CA GLY A 273 -15.64 6.93 7.72
C GLY A 273 -16.24 5.60 7.27
N PHE A 274 -17.37 5.18 7.84
CA PHE A 274 -18.05 3.93 7.48
C PHE A 274 -18.49 3.85 6.01
N PHE A 275 -18.75 5.00 5.38
CA PHE A 275 -19.16 5.08 3.97
C PHE A 275 -18.03 5.56 3.04
N ASP A 276 -16.84 5.83 3.59
CA ASP A 276 -15.71 6.34 2.80
C ASP A 276 -15.20 5.24 1.87
N ASP A 277 -14.87 5.62 0.63
CA ASP A 277 -14.29 4.75 -0.41
C ASP A 277 -15.03 3.42 -0.66
N ARG A 278 -16.35 3.40 -0.46
CA ARG A 278 -17.17 2.20 -0.70
C ARG A 278 -18.60 2.48 -1.15
N GLU A 279 -19.19 1.44 -1.73
CA GLU A 279 -20.63 1.39 -2.02
C GLU A 279 -21.39 0.69 -0.88
N ILE A 280 -22.64 1.11 -0.66
CA ILE A 280 -23.58 0.44 0.23
C ILE A 280 -23.91 -0.93 -0.37
N SER A 281 -24.00 -1.97 0.46
CA SER A 281 -24.35 -3.34 0.05
C SER A 281 -25.68 -3.38 -0.70
N ALA A 282 -25.86 -4.41 -1.56
CA ALA A 282 -27.11 -4.54 -2.31
C ALA A 282 -28.25 -4.92 -1.37
N PHE A 283 -29.42 -4.32 -1.57
CA PHE A 283 -30.63 -4.62 -0.82
C PHE A 283 -31.86 -4.42 -1.71
N ASP A 284 -32.95 -5.12 -1.38
CA ASP A 284 -34.24 -4.93 -2.03
C ASP A 284 -34.93 -3.71 -1.40
N LEU A 285 -35.10 -2.65 -2.21
CA LEU A 285 -35.70 -1.40 -1.76
C LEU A 285 -37.18 -1.58 -1.39
N ASP A 286 -37.92 -2.42 -2.13
CA ASP A 286 -39.33 -2.65 -1.84
C ASP A 286 -39.49 -3.52 -0.60
N GLU A 287 -38.61 -4.51 -0.37
CA GLU A 287 -38.55 -5.25 0.89
C GLU A 287 -38.29 -4.30 2.06
N LEU A 288 -37.32 -3.40 1.93
CA LEU A 288 -36.91 -2.45 2.98
C LEU A 288 -38.04 -1.45 3.30
N VAL A 289 -38.67 -0.88 2.27
CA VAL A 289 -39.76 0.10 2.44
C VAL A 289 -41.02 -0.55 3.03
N ASN A 290 -41.32 -1.78 2.62
CA ASN A 290 -42.48 -2.53 3.14
C ASN A 290 -42.19 -3.22 4.47
N TYR A 291 -40.96 -3.15 4.99
CA TYR A 291 -40.59 -3.67 6.30
C TYR A 291 -41.18 -2.80 7.41
N THR A 292 -42.48 -3.01 7.69
CA THR A 292 -43.23 -2.29 8.73
C THR A 292 -43.07 -2.94 10.11
N ASP A 293 -42.47 -2.19 11.05
CA ASP A 293 -42.56 -2.14 12.54
C ASP A 293 -42.79 -3.39 13.41
N LYS A 294 -43.32 -4.52 12.94
CA LYS A 294 -43.63 -5.69 13.80
C LYS A 294 -42.39 -6.51 14.20
N HIS A 295 -41.25 -6.31 13.54
CA HIS A 295 -40.02 -7.08 13.77
C HIS A 295 -38.79 -6.19 13.99
N CYS A 296 -38.95 -4.86 13.98
CA CYS A 296 -37.82 -3.96 14.20
C CYS A 296 -37.67 -3.77 15.72
N PRO A 297 -36.54 -4.19 16.33
CA PRO A 297 -36.15 -3.55 17.59
C PRO A 297 -36.12 -2.05 17.32
N GLN A 298 -36.48 -1.21 18.28
CA GLN A 298 -36.15 0.21 18.14
C GLN A 298 -34.63 0.34 18.12
N LEU A 299 -34.02 0.15 16.94
CA LEU A 299 -32.58 0.17 16.76
C LEU A 299 -32.14 1.56 17.12
N ARG A 300 -31.44 1.66 18.24
CA ARG A 300 -30.95 2.94 18.71
C ARG A 300 -29.80 3.33 17.82
N TRP A 301 -29.68 4.62 17.54
CA TRP A 301 -28.52 5.16 16.81
C TRP A 301 -27.19 4.60 17.33
N SER A 302 -27.05 4.49 18.66
CA SER A 302 -25.86 3.93 19.32
C SER A 302 -25.54 2.47 18.97
N GLU A 303 -26.54 1.67 18.61
CA GLU A 303 -26.36 0.26 18.21
C GLU A 303 -25.90 0.20 16.75
N LEU A 304 -26.48 1.03 15.88
CA LEU A 304 -26.10 1.15 14.47
C LEU A 304 -24.69 1.70 14.31
N THR A 305 -24.34 2.74 15.07
CA THR A 305 -23.02 3.37 15.09
C THR A 305 -22.09 2.79 16.16
N SER A 306 -22.27 1.52 16.50
CA SER A 306 -21.34 0.83 17.38
C SER A 306 -19.95 0.76 16.72
N ARG A 307 -18.89 0.73 17.52
CA ARG A 307 -17.52 0.58 17.00
C ARG A 307 -17.37 -0.68 16.15
N GLU A 308 -18.07 -1.75 16.53
CA GLU A 308 -18.09 -3.01 15.78
C GLU A 308 -18.58 -2.77 14.35
N ASN A 309 -19.75 -2.16 14.17
CA ASN A 309 -20.29 -1.86 12.84
C ASN A 309 -19.41 -0.88 12.05
N LEU A 310 -19.01 0.23 12.67
CA LEU A 310 -18.27 1.29 11.98
C LEU A 310 -16.86 0.86 11.52
N THR A 311 -16.31 -0.21 12.09
CA THR A 311 -14.97 -0.72 11.72
C THR A 311 -15.00 -1.87 10.72
N LEU A 312 -16.19 -2.39 10.36
CA LEU A 312 -16.35 -3.48 9.39
C LEU A 312 -15.68 -3.20 8.03
N PRO A 313 -15.82 -1.99 7.42
CA PRO A 313 -15.17 -1.72 6.13
C PRO A 313 -13.65 -1.88 6.18
N LYS A 314 -13.00 -1.31 7.22
CA LYS A 314 -11.54 -1.43 7.43
C LYS A 314 -11.13 -2.89 7.65
N LYS A 315 -11.92 -3.65 8.42
CA LYS A 315 -11.69 -5.08 8.64
C LYS A 315 -11.74 -5.87 7.33
N ILE A 316 -12.74 -5.61 6.49
CA ILE A 316 -12.91 -6.28 5.19
C ILE A 316 -11.73 -5.96 4.26
N ILE A 317 -11.29 -4.71 4.18
CA ILE A 317 -10.11 -4.31 3.39
C ILE A 317 -8.87 -5.08 3.86
N GLY A 318 -8.62 -5.13 5.17
CA GLY A 318 -7.50 -5.89 5.74
C GLY A 318 -7.57 -7.39 5.41
N LEU A 319 -8.74 -8.00 5.59
CA LEU A 319 -8.96 -9.42 5.25
C LEU A 319 -8.72 -9.71 3.76
N LYS A 320 -9.20 -8.85 2.85
CA LYS A 320 -8.97 -9.00 1.41
C LYS A 320 -7.49 -8.91 1.07
N SER A 321 -6.78 -7.95 1.66
CA SER A 321 -5.33 -7.82 1.46
C SER A 321 -4.58 -9.06 1.97
N ASP A 322 -4.90 -9.55 3.16
CA ASP A 322 -4.29 -10.76 3.72
C ASP A 322 -4.55 -12.01 2.86
N ILE A 323 -5.79 -12.18 2.39
CA ILE A 323 -6.18 -13.28 1.50
C ILE A 323 -5.41 -13.20 0.18
N GLU A 324 -5.32 -12.01 -0.43
CA GLU A 324 -4.57 -11.80 -1.68
C GLU A 324 -3.08 -12.13 -1.52
N ILE A 325 -2.48 -11.76 -0.39
CA ILE A 325 -1.10 -12.14 -0.07
C ILE A 325 -0.96 -13.66 -0.01
N LEU A 326 -1.85 -14.35 0.72
CA LEU A 326 -1.82 -15.81 0.83
C LEU A 326 -2.08 -16.51 -0.50
N GLU A 327 -2.99 -15.98 -1.32
CA GLU A 327 -3.27 -16.44 -2.69
C GLU A 327 -2.00 -16.41 -3.54
N ASN A 328 -1.26 -15.29 -3.50
CA ASN A 328 -0.01 -15.12 -4.22
C ASN A 328 1.13 -16.01 -3.67
N ILE A 329 1.15 -16.32 -2.37
CA ILE A 329 2.07 -17.31 -1.78
C ILE A 329 1.73 -18.73 -2.28
N VAL A 330 0.45 -19.11 -2.27
CA VAL A 330 -0.02 -20.43 -2.71
C VAL A 330 0.26 -20.65 -4.20
N ASN A 331 0.01 -19.63 -5.02
CA ASN A 331 0.22 -19.68 -6.47
C ASN A 331 1.70 -19.54 -6.87
N GLY A 332 2.60 -19.30 -5.91
CA GLY A 332 4.04 -19.18 -6.14
C GLY A 332 4.48 -17.85 -6.74
N HIS A 333 3.57 -16.88 -6.92
CA HIS A 333 3.92 -15.50 -7.31
C HIS A 333 4.77 -14.82 -6.23
N ILE A 334 4.54 -15.18 -4.96
CA ILE A 334 5.38 -14.81 -3.82
C ILE A 334 6.15 -16.05 -3.37
N ASN A 335 7.44 -16.12 -3.70
CA ASN A 335 8.26 -17.28 -3.38
C ASN A 335 9.01 -17.10 -2.04
N VAL A 336 8.35 -17.53 -0.97
CA VAL A 336 8.87 -17.53 0.41
C VAL A 336 8.86 -18.95 0.99
N LYS A 337 9.62 -19.21 2.06
CA LYS A 337 9.56 -20.50 2.79
C LYS A 337 8.62 -20.45 3.99
N SER A 338 8.31 -19.27 4.45
CA SER A 338 7.46 -19.00 5.60
C SER A 338 6.86 -17.61 5.46
N PHE A 339 5.82 -17.33 6.23
CA PHE A 339 5.22 -16.01 6.40
C PHE A 339 4.87 -15.85 7.88
N ASP A 340 4.68 -14.61 8.32
CA ASP A 340 4.12 -14.30 9.64
C ASP A 340 2.60 -14.16 9.52
N PHE A 341 1.87 -14.67 10.51
CA PHE A 341 0.44 -14.47 10.67
C PHE A 341 0.12 -14.24 12.15
N ASP A 342 -0.49 -13.09 12.47
CA ASP A 342 -0.78 -12.66 13.85
C ASP A 342 0.46 -12.69 14.78
N GLY A 343 1.64 -12.34 14.25
CA GLY A 343 2.90 -12.34 14.99
C GLY A 343 3.52 -13.73 15.20
N GLN A 344 2.97 -14.76 14.55
CA GLN A 344 3.49 -16.13 14.58
C GLN A 344 3.98 -16.57 13.21
N LYS A 345 5.13 -17.25 13.18
CA LYS A 345 5.74 -17.73 11.94
C LYS A 345 5.14 -19.06 11.48
N TYR A 346 4.63 -19.10 10.25
CA TYR A 346 4.07 -20.28 9.60
C TYR A 346 4.87 -20.69 8.36
N ASP A 347 4.94 -22.00 8.11
CA ASP A 347 5.44 -22.56 6.83
C ASP A 347 4.38 -22.40 5.73
N VAL A 348 4.82 -22.23 4.47
CA VAL A 348 3.94 -22.07 3.28
C VAL A 348 2.84 -23.12 3.20
N LYS A 349 3.08 -24.35 3.67
CA LYS A 349 2.05 -25.40 3.67
C LYS A 349 0.78 -25.04 4.47
N HIS A 350 0.86 -24.08 5.39
CA HIS A 350 -0.30 -23.59 6.16
C HIS A 350 -1.01 -22.41 5.48
N ALA A 351 -0.47 -21.87 4.37
CA ALA A 351 -1.07 -20.74 3.66
C ALA A 351 -2.50 -21.07 3.19
N VAL A 352 -2.73 -22.28 2.68
CA VAL A 352 -4.07 -22.73 2.26
C VAL A 352 -5.05 -22.72 3.43
N SER A 353 -4.70 -23.34 4.56
CA SER A 353 -5.59 -23.43 5.73
C SER A 353 -5.86 -22.08 6.38
N ILE A 354 -4.87 -21.18 6.39
CA ILE A 354 -5.06 -19.83 6.93
C ILE A 354 -5.92 -19.01 5.97
N LYS A 355 -5.73 -19.14 4.65
CA LYS A 355 -6.56 -18.49 3.62
C LYS A 355 -8.02 -18.91 3.75
N GLU A 356 -8.30 -20.19 3.94
CA GLU A 356 -9.66 -20.71 4.17
C GLU A 356 -10.30 -20.07 5.41
N LYS A 357 -9.57 -20.03 6.53
CA LYS A 357 -10.03 -19.38 7.77
C LYS A 357 -10.32 -17.89 7.58
N LEU A 358 -9.42 -17.16 6.90
CA LEU A 358 -9.65 -15.74 6.62
C LEU A 358 -10.81 -15.53 5.65
N GLY A 359 -11.05 -16.46 4.72
CA GLY A 359 -12.21 -16.46 3.85
C GLY A 359 -13.52 -16.59 4.62
N GLU A 360 -13.60 -17.48 5.60
CA GLU A 360 -14.76 -17.58 6.50
C GLU A 360 -14.96 -16.30 7.33
N GLU A 361 -13.88 -15.71 7.84
CA GLU A 361 -13.91 -14.43 8.55
C GLU A 361 -14.39 -13.28 7.64
N LEU A 362 -13.98 -13.28 6.37
CA LEU A 362 -14.38 -12.30 5.36
C LEU A 362 -15.87 -12.44 5.03
N ASP A 363 -16.35 -13.66 4.75
CA ASP A 363 -17.75 -13.93 4.45
C ASP A 363 -18.68 -13.48 5.58
N GLU A 364 -18.29 -13.72 6.84
CA GLU A 364 -19.06 -13.28 7.99
C GLU A 364 -19.02 -11.75 8.14
N ALA A 365 -17.85 -11.12 7.96
CA ALA A 365 -17.73 -9.66 8.00
C ALA A 365 -18.55 -8.97 6.90
N GLU A 366 -18.57 -9.50 5.68
CA GLU A 366 -19.36 -8.97 4.57
C GLU A 366 -20.87 -9.13 4.83
N LYS A 367 -21.31 -10.24 5.43
CA LYS A 367 -22.72 -10.41 5.86
C LYS A 367 -23.10 -9.43 6.97
N GLN A 368 -22.21 -9.20 7.94
CA GLN A 368 -22.43 -8.21 9.00
C GLN A 368 -22.52 -6.80 8.43
N LEU A 369 -21.64 -6.46 7.48
CA LEU A 369 -21.65 -5.17 6.81
C LEU A 369 -22.94 -4.97 6.01
N ALA A 370 -23.39 -5.98 5.26
CA ALA A 370 -24.63 -5.90 4.50
C ALA A 370 -25.86 -5.71 5.39
N ARG A 371 -25.87 -6.34 6.58
CA ARG A 371 -26.91 -6.10 7.60
C ARG A 371 -26.83 -4.68 8.15
N ALA A 372 -25.64 -4.21 8.53
CA ALA A 372 -25.44 -2.85 9.05
C ALA A 372 -25.86 -1.77 8.02
N ASP A 373 -25.52 -1.96 6.74
CA ASP A 373 -25.97 -1.10 5.64
C ASP A 373 -27.49 -1.07 5.53
N ARG A 374 -28.14 -2.25 5.51
CA ARG A 374 -29.60 -2.37 5.44
C ARG A 374 -30.27 -1.69 6.63
N ASP A 375 -29.76 -1.92 7.84
CA ASP A 375 -30.31 -1.38 9.08
C ASP A 375 -30.16 0.15 9.14
N LEU A 376 -29.03 0.70 8.69
CA LEU A 376 -28.80 2.15 8.58
C LEU A 376 -29.74 2.78 7.56
N VAL A 377 -29.87 2.20 6.36
CA VAL A 377 -30.79 2.71 5.33
C VAL A 377 -32.24 2.66 5.82
N HIS A 378 -32.65 1.56 6.45
CA HIS A 378 -33.99 1.43 7.04
C HIS A 378 -34.22 2.47 8.14
N PHE A 379 -33.25 2.68 9.04
CA PHE A 379 -33.34 3.69 10.09
C PHE A 379 -33.58 5.10 9.52
N PHE A 380 -32.82 5.52 8.51
CA PHE A 380 -33.02 6.83 7.89
C PHE A 380 -34.35 6.92 7.12
N TYR A 381 -34.79 5.83 6.48
CA TYR A 381 -36.11 5.79 5.85
C TYR A 381 -37.25 5.94 6.88
N GLN A 382 -37.15 5.28 8.04
CA GLN A 382 -38.10 5.42 9.14
C GLN A 382 -38.11 6.84 9.74
N LEU A 383 -36.95 7.50 9.82
CA LEU A 383 -36.90 8.91 10.22
C LEU A 383 -37.61 9.81 9.20
N ALA A 384 -37.41 9.57 7.90
CA ALA A 384 -38.11 10.31 6.85
C ALA A 384 -39.63 10.09 6.89
N LEU A 385 -40.09 8.86 7.16
CA LEU A 385 -41.51 8.55 7.37
C LEU A 385 -42.13 9.26 8.57
N LYS A 386 -41.37 9.40 9.66
CA LYS A 386 -41.81 10.12 10.87
C LYS A 386 -41.88 11.64 10.66
N ASP A 387 -41.04 12.17 9.78
CA ASP A 387 -41.03 13.59 9.40
C ASP A 387 -42.25 13.94 8.53
N SER A 388 -42.39 13.31 7.35
CA SER A 388 -43.58 13.44 6.51
C SER A 388 -43.64 12.37 5.40
N PRO A 389 -44.84 12.09 4.83
CA PRO A 389 -44.97 11.23 3.65
C PRO A 389 -44.14 11.72 2.44
N GLU A 390 -44.03 13.03 2.25
CA GLU A 390 -43.21 13.64 1.19
C GLU A 390 -41.71 13.40 1.42
N SER A 391 -41.23 13.53 2.67
CA SER A 391 -39.85 13.23 3.03
C SER A 391 -39.50 11.76 2.78
N ALA A 392 -40.39 10.84 3.15
CA ALA A 392 -40.21 9.42 2.85
C ALA A 392 -40.19 9.12 1.35
N LEU A 393 -41.08 9.73 0.57
CA LEU A 393 -41.09 9.58 -0.88
C LEU A 393 -39.77 10.08 -1.50
N LYS A 394 -39.29 11.24 -1.07
CA LYS A 394 -38.00 11.79 -1.50
C LYS A 394 -36.84 10.84 -1.18
N CYS A 395 -36.79 10.31 0.05
CA CYS A 395 -35.79 9.34 0.46
C CYS A 395 -35.83 8.07 -0.41
N LYS A 396 -37.03 7.51 -0.65
CA LYS A 396 -37.19 6.34 -1.54
C LYS A 396 -36.65 6.60 -2.94
N LEU A 397 -36.98 7.75 -3.55
CA LEU A 397 -36.52 8.12 -4.89
C LEU A 397 -34.99 8.29 -4.95
N GLN A 398 -34.37 8.89 -3.93
CA GLN A 398 -32.92 9.03 -3.85
C GLN A 398 -32.22 7.67 -3.70
N LEU A 399 -32.77 6.77 -2.89
CA LEU A 399 -32.25 5.40 -2.75
C LEU A 399 -32.39 4.61 -4.07
N GLN A 400 -33.52 4.76 -4.76
CA GLN A 400 -33.72 4.12 -6.06
C GLN A 400 -32.69 4.62 -7.09
N GLN A 401 -32.51 5.94 -7.19
CA GLN A 401 -31.50 6.53 -8.09
C GLN A 401 -30.09 6.05 -7.75
N TYR A 402 -29.75 5.96 -6.46
CA TYR A 402 -28.46 5.43 -6.02
C TYR A 402 -28.25 3.98 -6.47
N LEU A 403 -29.26 3.11 -6.29
CA LEU A 403 -29.19 1.71 -6.71
C LEU A 403 -29.06 1.57 -8.24
N GLU A 404 -29.76 2.39 -9.01
CA GLU A 404 -29.63 2.44 -10.47
C GLU A 404 -28.22 2.86 -10.92
N LEU A 405 -27.67 3.92 -10.31
CA LEU A 405 -26.30 4.38 -10.59
C LEU A 405 -25.25 3.32 -10.23
N ARG A 406 -25.43 2.66 -9.08
CA ARG A 406 -24.55 1.58 -8.65
C ARG A 406 -24.59 0.39 -9.59
N GLN A 407 -25.78 -0.02 -10.03
CA GLN A 407 -25.91 -1.09 -11.01
C GLN A 407 -25.20 -0.73 -12.32
N ALA A 408 -25.38 0.51 -12.80
CA ALA A 408 -24.68 1.00 -13.99
C ALA A 408 -23.15 1.00 -13.82
N ALA A 409 -22.65 1.46 -12.67
CA ALA A 409 -21.21 1.44 -12.35
C ALA A 409 -20.67 0.01 -12.29
N THR A 410 -21.38 -0.91 -11.64
CA THR A 410 -21.01 -2.33 -11.56
C THR A 410 -20.96 -2.97 -12.95
N SER A 411 -21.97 -2.71 -13.79
CA SER A 411 -22.00 -3.19 -15.17
C SER A 411 -20.84 -2.61 -16.00
N PHE A 412 -20.52 -1.33 -15.81
CA PHE A 412 -19.38 -0.69 -16.46
C PHE A 412 -18.03 -1.29 -16.01
N LEU A 413 -17.84 -1.53 -14.71
CA LEU A 413 -16.62 -2.17 -14.22
C LEU A 413 -16.48 -3.61 -14.73
N ALA A 414 -17.57 -4.38 -14.78
CA ALA A 414 -17.57 -5.71 -15.36
C ALA A 414 -17.20 -5.68 -16.86
N LEU A 415 -17.69 -4.68 -17.60
CA LEU A 415 -17.34 -4.44 -18.99
C LEU A 415 -15.85 -4.15 -19.16
N VAL A 416 -15.31 -3.24 -18.34
CA VAL A 416 -13.88 -2.88 -18.35
C VAL A 416 -13.01 -4.08 -18.01
N ASN A 417 -13.34 -4.84 -16.97
CA ASN A 417 -12.58 -6.03 -16.56
C ASN A 417 -12.59 -7.11 -17.64
N ASN A 418 -13.76 -7.39 -18.23
CA ASN A 418 -13.86 -8.33 -19.36
C ASN A 418 -13.00 -7.86 -20.55
N THR A 419 -13.04 -6.56 -20.85
CA THR A 419 -12.19 -5.98 -21.90
C THR A 419 -10.70 -6.16 -21.58
N ILE A 420 -10.28 -5.90 -20.34
CA ILE A 420 -8.89 -6.07 -19.87
C ILE A 420 -8.47 -7.53 -19.99
N GLU A 421 -9.30 -8.48 -19.54
CA GLU A 421 -9.03 -9.92 -19.65
C GLU A 421 -8.88 -10.37 -21.10
N LEU A 422 -9.73 -9.87 -22.00
CA LEU A 422 -9.66 -10.17 -23.43
C LEU A 422 -8.39 -9.63 -24.08
N ILE A 423 -7.91 -8.45 -23.67
CA ILE A 423 -6.68 -7.85 -24.24
C ILE A 423 -5.41 -8.29 -23.52
N ALA A 424 -5.50 -8.85 -22.32
CA ALA A 424 -4.33 -9.27 -21.53
C ALA A 424 -3.31 -10.12 -22.32
N PRO A 425 -3.72 -11.05 -23.21
CA PRO A 425 -2.78 -11.83 -24.01
C PRO A 425 -1.93 -10.99 -24.98
N PHE A 426 -2.35 -9.79 -25.37
CA PHE A 426 -1.53 -8.89 -26.21
C PHE A 426 -0.35 -8.28 -25.45
N TYR A 427 -0.39 -8.33 -24.12
CA TYR A 427 0.63 -7.79 -23.23
C TYR A 427 1.52 -8.89 -22.62
N SER A 428 1.27 -10.17 -22.92
CA SER A 428 2.17 -11.26 -22.53
C SER A 428 3.30 -11.44 -23.56
N ASP A 429 4.47 -11.89 -23.11
CA ASP A 429 5.62 -12.25 -23.97
C ASP A 429 5.37 -13.51 -24.83
N GLU A 430 4.12 -13.97 -24.94
CA GLU A 430 3.74 -15.13 -25.72
C GLU A 430 3.40 -14.72 -27.16
N ASN A 431 3.98 -15.41 -28.15
CA ASN A 431 3.65 -15.19 -29.56
C ASN A 431 2.19 -15.60 -29.84
N LEU A 432 1.30 -14.62 -29.92
CA LEU A 432 -0.09 -14.83 -30.33
C LEU A 432 -0.18 -15.26 -31.80
N THR A 433 -0.96 -16.30 -32.07
CA THR A 433 -1.24 -16.70 -33.45
C THR A 433 -2.25 -15.74 -34.10
N HIS A 434 -2.20 -15.61 -35.44
CA HIS A 434 -3.17 -14.80 -36.18
C HIS A 434 -4.63 -15.23 -35.92
N GLU A 435 -4.86 -16.53 -35.72
CA GLU A 435 -6.18 -17.08 -35.39
C GLU A 435 -6.65 -16.63 -34.00
N THR A 436 -5.77 -16.68 -33.00
CA THR A 436 -6.03 -16.15 -31.65
C THR A 436 -6.33 -14.66 -31.67
N VAL A 437 -5.56 -13.87 -32.42
CA VAL A 437 -5.81 -12.41 -32.58
C VAL A 437 -7.17 -12.15 -33.22
N THR A 438 -7.54 -12.93 -34.24
CA THR A 438 -8.83 -12.77 -34.93
C THR A 438 -10.01 -13.11 -34.01
N LEU A 439 -9.86 -14.14 -33.16
CA LEU A 439 -10.85 -14.51 -32.15
C LEU A 439 -11.01 -13.40 -31.10
N ILE A 440 -9.91 -12.91 -30.52
CA ILE A 440 -9.96 -11.83 -29.53
C ILE A 440 -10.62 -10.56 -30.12
N VAL A 441 -10.29 -10.18 -31.35
CA VAL A 441 -10.92 -9.04 -32.03
C VAL A 441 -12.42 -9.27 -32.28
N THR A 442 -12.83 -10.51 -32.51
CA THR A 442 -14.26 -10.86 -32.68
C THR A 442 -15.00 -10.76 -31.35
N ASP A 443 -14.40 -11.29 -30.28
CA ASP A 443 -14.97 -11.26 -28.94
C ASP A 443 -15.07 -9.82 -28.42
N LEU A 444 -14.04 -9.00 -28.60
CA LEU A 444 -14.06 -7.57 -28.27
C LEU A 444 -15.19 -6.79 -28.96
N LYS A 445 -15.51 -7.13 -30.22
CA LYS A 445 -16.64 -6.51 -30.95
C LYS A 445 -18.01 -6.96 -30.42
N SER A 446 -18.05 -8.06 -29.67
CA SER A 446 -19.28 -8.60 -29.08
C SER A 446 -19.55 -8.10 -27.66
N VAL A 447 -18.54 -7.53 -27.00
CA VAL A 447 -18.68 -6.91 -25.68
C VAL A 447 -19.59 -5.68 -25.83
N LYS A 448 -20.70 -5.65 -25.09
CA LYS A 448 -21.73 -4.59 -25.14
C LYS A 448 -21.98 -3.99 -23.78
#